data_AF-A0A060YQ60-F1
#
_entry.id   AF-A0A060YQ60-F1
#
_cell.length_a   1.000
_cell.length_b   1.000
_cell.length_c   1.000
_cell.angle_alpha   90.00
_cell.angle_beta   90.00
_cell.angle_gamma   90.00
#
_symmetry.space_group_name_H-M   'P 1'
#
loop_
_entity.id
_entity.type
_entity.pdbx_description
1 polymer ?
#
loop_
_entity_poly.entity_id
_entity_poly.type
_entity_poly.pdbx_seq_one_letter_code
_entity_poly.pdbx_strand_id
1 'polypeptide(L)'
;MVLDKSMDHGRTWQSYQFYADDCLDAFNMPPKLVRDLLPANITRVICTEQFSRWVGSKNDKNVKFEVRERFAVFAGPRLLNMDSLYTRMESMKGLRDFFTFTNLRLRLLRPALGGTYVQRDNLLKYFYAISNIEVPAR
;
A
#
# COMPACT_ATOMS: atom_id res chain seq x y z
N MET A 1 1.91 9.31 0.97
CA MET A 1 1.58 9.06 -0.46
C MET A 1 0.29 8.24 -0.54
N VAL A 2 -0.34 8.19 -1.71
CA VAL A 2 -1.51 7.33 -1.94
C VAL A 2 -1.22 6.45 -3.17
N LEU A 3 -1.47 5.15 -3.06
CA LEU A 3 -1.56 4.25 -4.20
C LEU A 3 -3.02 4.19 -4.61
N ASP A 4 -3.33 4.62 -5.83
CA ASP A 4 -4.66 4.46 -6.43
C ASP A 4 -4.63 3.37 -7.51
N LYS A 5 -5.79 2.77 -7.77
CA LYS A 5 -6.00 1.89 -8.91
C LYS A 5 -7.21 2.31 -9.74
N SER A 6 -7.21 1.92 -11.01
CA SER A 6 -8.34 2.02 -11.91
C SER A 6 -8.73 0.63 -12.43
N MET A 7 -10.01 0.45 -12.75
CA MET A 7 -10.58 -0.77 -13.34
C MET A 7 -11.18 -0.51 -14.73
N ASP A 8 -11.11 0.72 -15.21
CA ASP A 8 -11.79 1.20 -16.41
C ASP A 8 -10.86 2.04 -17.27
N HIS A 9 -9.61 1.61 -17.36
CA HIS A 9 -8.55 2.21 -18.18
C HIS A 9 -8.26 3.67 -17.83
N GLY A 10 -8.33 4.01 -16.54
CA GLY A 10 -7.99 5.33 -16.01
C GLY A 10 -9.12 6.35 -16.04
N ARG A 11 -10.36 5.95 -16.40
CA ARG A 11 -11.54 6.84 -16.38
C ARG A 11 -11.95 7.20 -14.96
N THR A 12 -11.96 6.21 -14.07
CA THR A 12 -12.20 6.39 -12.64
C THR A 12 -11.04 5.84 -11.81
N TRP A 13 -10.88 6.40 -10.62
CA TRP A 13 -9.79 6.06 -9.70
C TRP A 13 -10.35 5.82 -8.32
N GLN A 14 -9.86 4.77 -7.68
CA GLN A 14 -10.15 4.45 -6.29
C GLN A 14 -8.84 4.30 -5.52
N SER A 15 -8.82 4.77 -4.28
CA SER A 15 -7.66 4.59 -3.42
C SER A 15 -7.50 3.14 -3.02
N TYR A 16 -6.27 2.65 -3.13
CA TYR A 16 -5.92 1.26 -2.94
C TYR A 16 -5.18 1.04 -1.61
N GLN A 17 -4.27 1.96 -1.26
CA GLN A 17 -3.62 2.01 0.05
C GLN A 17 -3.06 3.41 0.34
N PHE A 18 -3.12 3.82 1.60
CA PHE A 18 -2.57 5.08 2.08
C PHE A 18 -1.27 4.85 2.86
N TYR A 19 -0.32 5.77 2.72
CA TYR A 19 0.96 5.71 3.41
C TYR A 19 1.28 7.09 3.99
N ALA A 20 1.51 7.17 5.29
CA ALA A 20 1.86 8.40 5.99
C ALA A 20 2.77 8.11 7.18
N ASP A 21 3.55 9.09 7.61
CA ASP A 21 4.26 9.05 8.88
C ASP A 21 3.31 9.16 10.07
N ASP A 22 2.23 9.94 9.91
CA ASP A 22 1.06 10.00 10.79
C ASP A 22 -0.22 9.84 9.95
N CYS A 23 -0.86 8.68 10.06
CA CYS A 23 -2.07 8.35 9.29
C CYS A 23 -3.30 9.14 9.75
N LEU A 24 -3.37 9.49 11.04
CA LEU A 24 -4.50 10.20 11.60
C LEU A 24 -4.48 11.66 11.15
N ASP A 25 -3.32 12.32 11.22
CA ASP A 25 -3.14 13.69 10.75
C ASP A 25 -3.32 13.79 9.22
N ALA A 26 -2.66 12.92 8.45
CA ALA A 26 -2.60 13.07 7.00
C ALA A 26 -3.91 12.67 6.28
N PHE A 27 -4.63 11.68 6.79
CA PHE A 27 -5.78 11.08 6.10
C PHE A 27 -7.01 10.85 6.98
N ASN A 28 -6.96 11.24 8.26
CA ASN A 28 -8.02 10.96 9.24
C ASN A 28 -8.34 9.44 9.33
N MET A 29 -7.29 8.60 9.27
CA MET A 29 -7.40 7.14 9.31
C MET A 29 -6.54 6.57 10.45
N PRO A 30 -7.03 5.57 11.20
CA PRO A 30 -6.18 4.87 12.15
C PRO A 30 -5.10 4.05 11.41
N PRO A 31 -3.86 4.00 11.92
CA PRO A 31 -2.82 3.19 11.32
C PRO A 31 -3.14 1.70 11.47
N LYS A 32 -2.96 0.93 10.39
CA LYS A 32 -3.16 -0.53 10.38
C LYS A 32 -2.10 -1.24 9.56
N LEU A 33 -1.84 -2.50 9.90
CA LEU A 33 -1.09 -3.44 9.09
C LEU A 33 -2.03 -4.44 8.43
N VAL A 34 -1.60 -5.03 7.32
CA VAL A 34 -2.40 -6.08 6.64
C VAL A 34 -2.63 -7.29 7.54
N ARG A 35 -1.63 -7.68 8.35
CA ARG A 35 -1.75 -8.77 9.33
C ARG A 35 -2.81 -8.52 10.42
N ASP A 36 -3.23 -7.27 10.63
CA ASP A 36 -4.26 -6.90 11.61
C ASP A 36 -5.67 -6.96 10.99
N LEU A 37 -5.78 -7.26 9.68
CA LEU A 37 -7.05 -7.43 9.00
C LEU A 37 -7.62 -8.84 9.23
N LEU A 38 -8.94 -8.90 9.37
CA LEU A 38 -9.68 -10.14 9.44
C LEU A 38 -9.97 -10.64 8.02
N PRO A 39 -10.17 -11.95 7.82
CA PRO A 39 -10.55 -12.50 6.52
C PRO A 39 -11.75 -11.78 5.90
N ALA A 40 -12.75 -11.43 6.71
CA ALA A 40 -13.97 -10.74 6.26
C ALA A 40 -13.74 -9.32 5.72
N ASN A 41 -12.64 -8.66 6.10
CA ASN A 41 -12.33 -7.29 5.67
C ASN A 41 -10.94 -7.18 5.02
N ILE A 42 -10.45 -8.27 4.43
CA ILE A 42 -9.13 -8.32 3.82
C ILE A 42 -8.97 -7.41 2.60
N THR A 43 -10.06 -6.96 2.00
CA THR A 43 -10.09 -5.98 0.89
C THR A 43 -10.21 -4.55 1.39
N ARG A 44 -10.17 -4.33 2.71
CA ARG A 44 -10.23 -2.98 3.29
C ARG A 44 -8.99 -2.19 2.88
N VAL A 45 -9.24 -1.00 2.37
CA VAL A 45 -8.23 0.04 2.15
C VAL A 45 -7.82 0.58 3.52
N ILE A 46 -6.52 0.58 3.79
CA ILE A 46 -5.92 0.99 5.06
C ILE A 46 -4.91 2.11 4.86
N CYS A 47 -4.59 2.80 5.94
CA CYS A 47 -3.39 3.62 6.03
C CYS A 47 -2.34 2.87 6.86
N THR A 48 -1.13 2.75 6.34
CA THR A 48 0.00 2.14 7.05
C THR A 48 1.13 3.16 7.25
N GLU A 49 1.73 3.11 8.43
CA GLU A 49 2.88 3.95 8.78
C GLU A 49 4.21 3.19 8.66
N GLN A 50 4.15 1.89 8.35
CA GLN A 50 5.29 0.97 8.30
C GLN A 50 6.41 1.45 7.35
N PHE A 51 6.03 2.06 6.22
CA PHE A 51 6.97 2.48 5.17
C PHE A 51 7.19 4.00 5.10
N SER A 52 6.67 4.75 6.06
CA SER A 52 6.68 6.23 6.01
C SER A 52 7.24 6.88 7.27
N ARG A 53 7.25 6.18 8.41
CA ARG A 53 7.97 6.64 9.61
C ARG A 53 9.49 6.59 9.39
N TRP A 54 10.16 7.69 9.70
CA TRP A 54 11.63 7.82 9.65
C TRP A 54 12.26 7.62 8.25
N VAL A 55 11.48 7.82 7.18
CA VAL A 55 12.01 7.78 5.81
C VAL A 55 13.06 8.89 5.65
N GLY A 56 14.24 8.50 5.19
CA GLY A 56 15.45 9.34 5.14
C GLY A 56 16.46 9.04 6.24
N SER A 57 16.05 8.42 7.35
CA SER A 57 16.93 8.08 8.48
C SER A 57 17.16 6.56 8.62
N LYS A 58 16.26 5.73 8.07
CA LYS A 58 16.43 4.27 7.95
C LYS A 58 16.85 3.89 6.53
N ASN A 59 17.66 2.83 6.42
CA ASN A 59 18.10 2.27 5.14
C ASN A 59 17.00 1.50 4.36
N ASP A 60 15.80 1.35 4.92
CA ASP A 60 14.70 0.74 4.19
C ASP A 60 14.09 1.77 3.22
N LYS A 61 14.21 1.48 1.92
CA LYS A 61 13.79 2.35 0.82
C LYS A 61 12.53 1.84 0.11
N ASN A 62 11.99 0.69 0.55
CA ASN A 62 10.93 0.01 -0.16
C ASN A 62 9.56 0.31 0.45
N VAL A 63 8.66 0.84 -0.37
CA VAL A 63 7.23 0.92 -0.04
C VAL A 63 6.54 -0.28 -0.68
N LYS A 64 5.77 -1.04 0.09
CA LYS A 64 5.10 -2.26 -0.40
C LYS A 64 3.59 -2.13 -0.35
N PHE A 65 2.94 -2.75 -1.33
CA PHE A 65 1.53 -3.12 -1.24
C PHE A 65 1.48 -4.64 -0.97
N GLU A 66 1.03 -5.03 0.21
CA GLU A 66 1.29 -6.36 0.78
C GLU A 66 0.34 -7.45 0.25
N VAL A 67 0.35 -7.70 -1.07
CA VAL A 67 -0.46 -8.74 -1.74
C VAL A 67 -0.26 -10.11 -1.09
N ARG A 68 1.01 -10.50 -0.88
CA ARG A 68 1.36 -11.80 -0.29
C ARG A 68 0.80 -11.96 1.12
N GLU A 69 0.80 -10.91 1.93
CA GLU A 69 0.24 -10.96 3.28
C GLU A 69 -1.28 -11.12 3.25
N ARG A 70 -1.96 -10.44 2.31
CA ARG A 70 -3.41 -10.62 2.11
C ARG A 70 -3.76 -12.03 1.65
N PHE A 71 -2.95 -12.64 0.78
CA PHE A 71 -3.13 -14.04 0.38
C PHE A 71 -2.85 -15.03 1.51
N ALA A 72 -1.85 -14.75 2.36
CA ALA A 72 -1.49 -15.60 3.49
C ALA A 72 -2.63 -15.77 4.50
N VAL A 73 -3.57 -14.82 4.57
CA VAL A 73 -4.79 -14.95 5.39
C VAL A 73 -5.63 -16.17 4.97
N PHE A 74 -5.62 -16.56 3.69
CA PHE A 74 -6.37 -17.70 3.18
C PHE A 74 -5.51 -18.94 2.89
N ALA A 75 -4.27 -18.73 2.41
CA ALA A 75 -3.35 -19.80 2.00
C ALA A 75 -2.33 -20.21 3.08
N GLY A 76 -2.35 -19.54 4.23
CA GLY A 76 -1.35 -19.69 5.30
C GLY A 76 -0.04 -18.94 5.01
N PRO A 77 0.85 -18.81 6.02
CA PRO A 77 2.06 -17.97 5.94
C PRO A 77 3.06 -18.42 4.87
N ARG A 78 3.08 -19.72 4.54
CA ARG A 78 3.91 -20.31 3.49
C ARG A 78 3.22 -20.38 2.12
N LEU A 79 1.98 -19.91 1.99
CA LEU A 79 1.15 -20.00 0.78
C LEU A 79 1.01 -21.43 0.23
N LEU A 80 0.91 -22.43 1.13
CA LEU A 80 0.81 -23.83 0.73
C LEU A 80 -0.64 -24.25 0.45
N ASN A 81 -1.61 -23.60 1.09
CA ASN A 81 -3.03 -23.91 0.92
C ASN A 81 -3.66 -23.06 -0.21
N MET A 82 -3.17 -23.24 -1.44
CA MET A 82 -3.63 -22.46 -2.59
C MET A 82 -5.08 -22.75 -2.96
N ASP A 83 -5.58 -23.96 -2.73
CA ASP A 83 -6.97 -24.35 -2.99
C ASP A 83 -7.96 -23.51 -2.18
N SER A 84 -7.65 -23.25 -0.90
CA SER A 84 -8.41 -22.35 -0.04
C SER A 84 -8.44 -20.92 -0.62
N LEU A 85 -7.29 -20.40 -1.06
CA LEU A 85 -7.22 -19.07 -1.66
C LEU A 85 -8.05 -19.00 -2.95
N TYR A 86 -7.92 -19.97 -3.87
CA TYR A 86 -8.68 -19.99 -5.11
C TYR A 86 -10.19 -20.07 -4.87
N THR A 87 -10.61 -20.95 -3.96
CA THR A 87 -12.02 -21.05 -3.54
C THR A 87 -12.54 -19.70 -3.01
N ARG A 88 -11.72 -18.96 -2.25
CA ARG A 88 -12.09 -17.63 -1.75
C ARG A 88 -12.12 -16.56 -2.83
N MET A 89 -11.22 -16.62 -3.81
CA MET A 89 -11.23 -15.69 -4.95
C MET A 89 -12.51 -15.80 -5.79
N GLU A 90 -13.10 -17.00 -5.86
CA GLU A 90 -14.37 -17.25 -6.55
C GLU A 90 -15.59 -16.92 -5.69
N SER A 91 -15.59 -17.33 -4.42
CA SER A 91 -16.76 -17.21 -3.54
C SER A 91 -16.90 -15.86 -2.81
N MET A 92 -15.80 -15.17 -2.52
CA MET A 92 -15.82 -13.92 -1.76
C MET A 92 -16.00 -12.73 -2.70
N LYS A 93 -17.17 -12.09 -2.62
CA LYS A 93 -17.50 -10.91 -3.42
C LYS A 93 -16.43 -9.82 -3.30
N GLY A 94 -15.92 -9.37 -4.44
CA GLY A 94 -14.96 -8.28 -4.54
C GLY A 94 -13.52 -8.64 -4.18
N LEU A 95 -13.21 -9.87 -3.76
CA LEU A 95 -11.82 -10.26 -3.47
C LEU A 95 -10.97 -10.28 -4.75
N ARG A 96 -11.46 -10.93 -5.81
CA ARG A 96 -10.80 -10.92 -7.13
C ARG A 96 -10.69 -9.51 -7.71
N ASP A 97 -11.77 -8.75 -7.66
CA ASP A 97 -11.81 -7.37 -8.16
C ASP A 97 -10.85 -6.47 -7.37
N PHE A 98 -10.63 -6.75 -6.08
CA PHE A 98 -9.67 -6.01 -5.26
C PHE A 98 -8.24 -6.14 -5.80
N PHE A 99 -7.83 -7.30 -6.32
CA PHE A 99 -6.49 -7.50 -6.92
C PHE A 99 -6.41 -7.21 -8.41
N THR A 100 -7.55 -7.00 -9.06
CA THR A 100 -7.61 -6.63 -10.48
C THR A 100 -7.40 -5.12 -10.62
N PHE A 101 -6.72 -4.69 -11.67
CA PHE A 101 -6.55 -3.29 -12.07
C PHE A 101 -6.18 -3.18 -13.55
N THR A 102 -6.52 -2.06 -14.19
CA THR A 102 -6.00 -1.67 -15.51
C THR A 102 -4.85 -0.70 -15.38
N ASN A 103 -4.86 0.16 -14.35
CA ASN A 103 -3.84 1.17 -14.12
C ASN A 103 -3.57 1.32 -12.62
N LEU A 104 -2.32 1.66 -12.29
CA LEU A 104 -1.90 2.11 -10.97
C LEU A 104 -1.43 3.55 -11.04
N ARG A 105 -1.65 4.32 -9.98
CA ARG A 105 -1.17 5.70 -9.86
C ARG A 105 -0.58 5.93 -8.49
N LEU A 106 0.68 6.39 -8.48
CA LEU A 106 1.35 6.85 -7.28
C LEU A 106 1.12 8.35 -7.11
N ARG A 107 0.41 8.75 -6.06
CA ARG A 107 0.25 10.16 -5.67
C ARG A 107 1.23 10.50 -4.56
N LEU A 108 2.34 11.10 -4.95
CA LEU A 108 3.39 11.58 -4.05
C LEU A 108 2.97 12.96 -3.51
N LEU A 109 2.74 13.07 -2.20
CA LEU A 109 2.15 14.27 -1.56
C LEU A 109 3.14 15.10 -0.75
N ARG A 110 4.05 14.45 -0.02
CA ARG A 110 5.11 15.08 0.77
C ARG A 110 6.41 14.26 0.66
N PRO A 111 7.58 14.88 0.37
CA PRO A 111 8.87 14.17 0.33
C PRO A 111 9.34 13.78 1.74
N ALA A 112 10.37 12.95 1.82
CA ALA A 112 10.92 12.50 3.09
C ALA A 112 11.53 13.66 3.89
N LEU A 113 11.22 13.75 5.19
CA LEU A 113 11.74 14.79 6.08
C LEU A 113 12.82 14.30 7.07
N GLY A 114 13.13 13.00 7.07
CA GLY A 114 14.12 12.42 8.01
C GLY A 114 13.67 12.43 9.47
N GLY A 115 12.38 12.60 9.75
CA GLY A 115 11.85 12.75 11.11
C GLY A 115 12.18 14.11 11.75
N THR A 116 12.47 15.13 10.94
CA THR A 116 12.80 16.49 11.41
C THR A 116 11.95 17.52 10.68
N TYR A 117 11.95 18.76 11.16
CA TYR A 117 11.31 19.87 10.46
C TYR A 117 12.03 20.19 9.14
N VAL A 118 11.32 20.85 8.22
CA VAL A 118 11.90 21.31 6.95
C VAL A 118 13.02 22.32 7.23
N GLN A 119 14.22 22.02 6.77
CA GLN A 119 15.38 22.91 6.81
C GLN A 119 15.32 23.86 5.61
N ARG A 120 14.85 25.09 5.84
CA ARG A 120 14.63 26.08 4.78
C ARG A 120 15.92 26.51 4.08
N ASP A 121 17.05 26.44 4.75
CA ASP A 121 18.35 26.82 4.20
C ASP A 121 18.93 25.77 3.23
N ASN A 122 18.36 24.56 3.21
CA ASN A 122 18.79 23.49 2.30
C ASN A 122 17.59 22.71 1.77
N LEU A 123 16.85 23.34 0.84
CA LEU A 123 15.68 22.72 0.20
C LEU A 123 16.03 21.65 -0.84
N LEU A 124 17.25 21.67 -1.37
CA LEU A 124 17.71 20.77 -2.45
C LEU A 124 17.69 19.29 -2.04
N LYS A 125 17.69 19.00 -0.74
CA LYS A 125 17.62 17.61 -0.24
C LYS A 125 16.21 17.00 -0.24
N TYR A 126 15.16 17.80 -0.49
CA TYR A 126 13.77 17.33 -0.47
C TYR A 126 13.27 17.05 -1.89
N PHE A 127 13.41 15.81 -2.33
CA PHE A 127 12.94 15.36 -3.63
C PHE A 127 12.46 13.91 -3.56
N TYR A 128 11.79 13.47 -4.62
CA TYR A 128 11.47 12.07 -4.83
C TYR A 128 12.46 11.45 -5.80
N ALA A 129 12.95 10.26 -5.45
CA ALA A 129 13.72 9.43 -6.35
C ALA A 129 13.19 8.00 -6.27
N ILE A 130 12.71 7.49 -7.40
CA ILE A 130 12.22 6.11 -7.53
C ILE A 130 13.17 5.40 -8.49
N SER A 131 13.93 4.44 -7.97
CA SER A 131 14.87 3.67 -8.77
C SER A 131 14.24 2.48 -9.50
N ASN A 132 13.16 1.93 -8.95
CA ASN A 132 12.49 0.75 -9.50
C ASN A 132 11.02 0.69 -9.04
N ILE A 133 10.16 0.07 -9.85
CA ILE A 133 8.78 -0.28 -9.52
C ILE A 133 8.54 -1.70 -10.03
N GLU A 134 8.25 -2.63 -9.13
CA GLU A 134 7.95 -4.03 -9.48
C GLU A 134 6.46 -4.29 -9.40
N VAL A 135 5.87 -4.76 -10.50
CA VAL A 135 4.46 -5.13 -10.59
C VAL A 135 4.32 -6.53 -11.19
N PRO A 136 4.54 -7.59 -10.39
CA PRO A 136 4.27 -8.96 -10.84
C PRO A 136 2.76 -9.17 -10.93
N ALA A 137 2.23 -9.27 -12.15
CA ALA A 137 0.82 -9.49 -12.44
C ALA A 137 0.65 -10.46 -13.63
N ARG A 138 -0.55 -11.05 -13.76
CA ARG A 138 -0.96 -11.92 -14.88
C ARG A 138 -2.38 -11.59 -15.29
#